data_AF-A0A1M5ZIZ4-F1
#
_entry.id   AF-A0A1M5ZIZ4-F1
#
_cell.length_a   1.000
_cell.length_b   1.000
_cell.length_c   1.000
_cell.angle_alpha   90.00
_cell.angle_beta   90.00
_cell.angle_gamma   90.00
#
_symmetry.space_group_name_H-M   'P 1'
#
loop_
_entity.id
_entity.type
_entity.pdbx_description
1 polymer ?
#
loop_
_entity_poly.entity_id
_entity_poly.type
_entity_poly.pdbx_seq_one_letter_code
_entity_poly.pdbx_strand_id
1 'polypeptide(L)'
;MKKINKVLASLAIAGMALTMIPFNAFAEGLIPTGISIGAATVTQISVQIADQGGSSHTATLDQIVTEIMSYRGYLNPSEKDSINEARTNFLTSVQDGTLSDSADGILTDQVVARFQASGFTRFDAKVALIKALRDFQAVRYSDDTATLESALVNFKIENERTIRTLFGDDFKVELFYGFMMATQDELQKEIKKEIKKNPSVILGLVGSSNTEIKDTFVEWLKTALHNVADPQNSKYHVFDQKLADIGWNIDLLVDTQRQIGAVIDPSNAAEKAVGMSIIRSQIQYKINGTIYDPLTPVKLKKSDNKLKLVFSVKGIDTGAFNLAGLLAWKTDNSAIATVAEDGSSIKAGTTKGTTVITAYRINDSQVEMNELIRITVVVN
;
A
#
# COMPACT_ATOMS: atom_id res chain seq x y z
N MET A 1 -13.26 -37.47 15.48
CA MET A 1 -12.81 -36.89 16.78
C MET A 1 -11.91 -35.69 16.50
N LYS A 2 -11.93 -34.67 17.37
CA LYS A 2 -10.88 -33.66 17.65
C LYS A 2 -9.95 -33.15 16.52
N LYS A 3 -10.16 -31.87 16.16
CA LYS A 3 -9.16 -30.85 15.73
C LYS A 3 -8.39 -31.05 14.41
N ILE A 4 -8.83 -30.36 13.35
CA ILE A 4 -8.03 -30.01 12.16
C ILE A 4 -8.12 -28.49 11.94
N ASN A 5 -7.52 -27.71 12.85
CA ASN A 5 -7.45 -26.25 12.77
C ASN A 5 -6.00 -25.79 12.99
N LYS A 6 -5.28 -25.44 11.91
CA LYS A 6 -4.08 -24.56 11.82
C LYS A 6 -3.47 -24.57 10.41
N VAL A 7 -2.43 -23.75 10.21
CA VAL A 7 -1.69 -23.52 8.93
C VAL A 7 -2.44 -22.55 7.99
N LEU A 8 -1.74 -22.13 6.92
CA LEU A 8 -2.24 -21.59 5.64
C LEU A 8 -2.18 -20.08 5.42
N ALA A 9 -1.04 -19.67 4.85
CA ALA A 9 -0.86 -18.81 3.66
C ALA A 9 0.60 -18.30 3.74
N SER A 10 1.45 -18.72 2.80
CA SER A 10 2.90 -18.71 3.06
C SER A 10 3.76 -18.24 1.87
N LEU A 11 4.08 -19.11 0.89
CA LEU A 11 5.18 -18.79 -0.05
C LEU A 11 4.84 -17.78 -1.14
N ALA A 12 3.57 -17.68 -1.52
CA ALA A 12 3.12 -16.59 -2.37
C ALA A 12 3.38 -15.22 -1.71
N ILE A 13 3.41 -15.12 -0.36
CA ILE A 13 3.54 -13.80 0.34
C ILE A 13 4.89 -13.25 -0.19
N ALA A 14 6.01 -13.98 -0.28
CA ALA A 14 7.30 -13.32 -0.48
C ALA A 14 7.42 -12.43 -1.75
N GLY A 15 7.00 -12.91 -2.93
CA GLY A 15 6.93 -12.07 -4.15
C GLY A 15 5.77 -11.07 -4.12
N MET A 16 4.74 -11.35 -3.33
CA MET A 16 3.62 -10.46 -3.11
C MET A 16 3.98 -9.32 -2.13
N ALA A 17 4.85 -9.52 -1.14
CA ALA A 17 5.35 -8.49 -0.23
C ALA A 17 5.99 -7.35 -1.04
N LEU A 18 6.74 -7.73 -2.08
CA LEU A 18 7.38 -6.83 -3.02
C LEU A 18 6.43 -6.13 -3.99
N THR A 19 5.15 -6.53 -4.06
CA THR A 19 4.07 -5.82 -4.77
C THR A 19 3.00 -5.24 -3.84
N MET A 20 3.16 -5.41 -2.52
CA MET A 20 2.09 -5.29 -1.53
C MET A 20 2.57 -4.86 -0.15
N ILE A 21 3.72 -4.20 -0.02
CA ILE A 21 3.74 -3.10 0.93
C ILE A 21 3.12 -1.92 0.20
N PRO A 22 1.86 -1.57 0.50
CA PRO A 22 1.50 -0.19 0.56
C PRO A 22 2.02 0.38 1.88
N PHE A 23 2.64 1.55 1.83
CA PHE A 23 3.42 2.04 2.95
C PHE A 23 2.53 2.97 3.78
N ASN A 24 1.90 2.46 4.84
CA ASN A 24 1.23 3.26 5.87
C ASN A 24 1.85 3.02 7.27
N ALA A 25 1.81 4.07 8.11
CA ALA A 25 2.31 4.22 9.49
C ALA A 25 3.09 5.54 9.74
N PHE A 26 2.70 6.64 9.11
CA PHE A 26 2.87 7.97 9.71
C PHE A 26 1.58 8.38 10.48
N ALA A 27 0.60 7.48 10.61
CA ALA A 27 -0.50 7.60 11.56
C ALA A 27 -0.03 7.48 13.03
N GLU A 28 0.65 8.51 13.53
CA GLU A 28 0.93 8.65 14.96
C GLU A 28 -0.35 8.99 15.73
N GLY A 29 -0.86 8.04 16.52
CA GLY A 29 -1.87 8.29 17.54
C GLY A 29 -3.09 7.38 17.47
N LEU A 30 -3.46 6.80 18.63
CA LEU A 30 -4.71 6.08 18.82
C LEU A 30 -5.89 7.08 18.81
N ILE A 31 -6.61 7.21 17.69
CA ILE A 31 -7.92 7.88 17.65
C ILE A 31 -8.94 6.97 16.95
N PRO A 32 -9.91 6.38 17.68
CA PRO A 32 -10.97 5.56 17.08
C PRO A 32 -12.08 6.45 16.48
N THR A 33 -11.91 6.92 15.24
CA THR A 33 -13.01 7.51 14.46
C THR A 33 -13.90 6.40 13.92
N GLY A 34 -14.90 6.00 14.71
CA GLY A 34 -15.77 4.86 14.41
C GLY A 34 -16.61 5.04 13.15
N ILE A 35 -16.56 4.05 12.26
CA ILE A 35 -17.55 3.87 11.17
C ILE A 35 -18.63 2.91 11.68
N SER A 36 -19.89 3.37 11.69
CA SER A 36 -21.04 2.57 12.05
C SER A 36 -21.43 1.61 10.93
N ILE A 37 -20.71 0.49 10.80
CA ILE A 37 -21.08 -0.60 9.87
C ILE A 37 -22.31 -1.34 10.42
N GLY A 38 -23.32 -1.55 9.58
CA GLY A 38 -24.61 -2.13 9.98
C GLY A 38 -24.50 -3.58 10.46
N ALA A 39 -25.11 -3.89 11.61
CA ALA A 39 -25.07 -5.23 12.20
C ALA A 39 -26.01 -6.21 11.47
N ALA A 40 -25.44 -7.21 10.80
CA ALA A 40 -26.17 -8.42 10.35
C ALA A 40 -25.27 -9.67 10.22
N THR A 41 -24.07 -9.54 9.63
CA THR A 41 -23.24 -10.69 9.20
C THR A 41 -21.92 -10.89 9.97
N VAL A 42 -21.40 -9.86 10.66
CA VAL A 42 -20.06 -9.89 11.31
C VAL A 42 -19.93 -10.94 12.43
N THR A 43 -21.04 -11.33 13.05
CA THR A 43 -21.08 -12.11 14.30
C THR A 43 -20.79 -13.61 14.16
N GLN A 44 -20.57 -14.13 12.94
CA GLN A 44 -20.26 -15.56 12.73
C GLN A 44 -18.81 -15.86 12.31
N ILE A 45 -18.07 -14.86 11.79
CA ILE A 45 -16.68 -15.02 11.36
C ILE A 45 -15.70 -14.69 12.51
N SER A 46 -15.99 -13.63 13.26
CA SER A 46 -15.17 -13.10 14.36
C SER A 46 -14.99 -14.07 15.55
N VAL A 47 -15.87 -15.06 15.72
CA VAL A 47 -15.95 -15.90 16.93
C VAL A 47 -14.92 -17.07 16.94
N GLN A 48 -14.22 -17.36 15.83
CA GLN A 48 -13.23 -18.46 15.78
C GLN A 48 -11.76 -18.05 15.95
N ILE A 49 -11.44 -16.76 16.04
CA ILE A 49 -10.05 -16.26 16.08
C ILE A 49 -9.59 -15.93 17.51
N ALA A 50 -10.53 -15.57 18.40
CA ALA A 50 -10.24 -15.00 19.71
C ALA A 50 -10.09 -16.04 20.85
N ASP A 51 -9.29 -17.10 20.69
CA ASP A 51 -8.92 -17.95 21.85
C ASP A 51 -7.58 -18.72 21.73
N GLN A 52 -6.48 -18.07 22.16
CA GLN A 52 -5.53 -18.63 23.15
C GLN A 52 -4.42 -17.63 23.49
N GLY A 53 -4.26 -17.32 24.79
CA GLY A 53 -3.30 -16.34 25.28
C GLY A 53 -1.84 -16.78 25.19
N GLY A 54 -0.96 -15.88 24.79
CA GLY A 54 0.49 -16.14 24.69
C GLY A 54 1.25 -15.17 23.78
N SER A 55 1.30 -13.87 24.13
CA SER A 55 2.08 -12.85 23.43
C SER A 55 1.82 -12.80 21.90
N SER A 56 0.57 -12.55 21.53
CA SER A 56 0.03 -12.63 20.16
C SER A 56 0.58 -11.54 19.22
N HIS A 57 1.81 -11.73 18.74
CA HIS A 57 2.45 -10.93 17.69
C HIS A 57 1.95 -11.32 16.29
N THR A 58 0.64 -11.45 16.13
CA THR A 58 -0.05 -12.02 14.97
C THR A 58 -1.08 -11.03 14.47
N ALA A 59 -0.85 -10.40 13.32
CA ALA A 59 -1.81 -9.46 12.76
C ALA A 59 -3.09 -10.19 12.31
N THR A 60 -4.25 -9.61 12.60
CA THR A 60 -5.56 -10.15 12.18
C THR A 60 -5.88 -9.77 10.75
N LEU A 61 -6.85 -10.47 10.15
CA LEU A 61 -7.37 -10.14 8.82
C LEU A 61 -7.86 -8.68 8.77
N ASP A 62 -8.64 -8.26 9.76
CA ASP A 62 -9.21 -6.93 9.91
C ASP A 62 -8.12 -5.83 9.94
N GLN A 63 -6.98 -6.10 10.61
CA GLN A 63 -5.84 -5.18 10.64
C GLN A 63 -5.24 -5.01 9.24
N ILE A 64 -5.04 -6.12 8.52
CA ILE A 64 -4.46 -6.12 7.17
C ILE A 64 -5.41 -5.44 6.17
N VAL A 65 -6.71 -5.70 6.27
CA VAL A 65 -7.76 -5.04 5.49
C VAL A 65 -7.77 -3.53 5.78
N THR A 66 -7.74 -3.13 7.05
CA THR A 66 -7.66 -1.72 7.46
C THR A 66 -6.41 -1.04 6.88
N GLU A 67 -5.26 -1.70 6.97
CA GLU A 67 -3.98 -1.17 6.51
C GLU A 67 -3.90 -1.06 4.97
N ILE A 68 -4.46 -2.04 4.26
CA ILE A 68 -4.58 -2.03 2.79
C ILE A 68 -5.61 -0.98 2.31
N MET A 69 -6.55 -0.55 3.15
CA MET A 69 -7.55 0.47 2.80
C MET A 69 -7.13 1.90 3.18
N SER A 70 -6.25 2.07 4.18
CA SER A 70 -5.96 3.38 4.80
C SER A 70 -5.43 4.44 3.81
N TYR A 71 -4.64 4.04 2.81
CA TYR A 71 -4.06 4.92 1.79
C TYR A 71 -4.89 4.94 0.48
N ARG A 72 -5.76 3.96 0.21
CA ARG A 72 -6.53 3.88 -1.05
C ARG A 72 -7.50 5.07 -1.22
N GLY A 73 -7.92 5.69 -0.13
CA GLY A 73 -8.69 6.94 -0.16
C GLY A 73 -7.95 8.11 -0.83
N TYR A 74 -6.61 8.10 -0.84
CA TYR A 74 -5.77 9.15 -1.40
C TYR A 74 -5.40 8.93 -2.88
N LEU A 75 -5.96 7.91 -3.53
CA LEU A 75 -5.88 7.71 -4.98
C LEU A 75 -6.88 8.63 -5.69
N ASN A 76 -6.40 9.43 -6.65
CA ASN A 76 -7.27 10.22 -7.52
C ASN A 76 -7.92 9.34 -8.61
N PRO A 77 -8.94 9.82 -9.37
CA PRO A 77 -9.59 9.05 -10.41
C PRO A 77 -8.63 8.44 -11.45
N SER A 78 -7.76 9.25 -12.06
CA SER A 78 -6.80 8.77 -13.08
C SER A 78 -5.83 7.70 -12.54
N GLU A 79 -5.45 7.81 -11.27
CA GLU A 79 -4.61 6.83 -10.59
C GLU A 79 -5.34 5.50 -10.35
N LYS A 80 -6.65 5.55 -10.05
CA LYS A 80 -7.50 4.34 -9.98
C LYS A 80 -7.66 3.71 -11.35
N ASP A 81 -7.76 4.50 -12.41
CA ASP A 81 -7.86 4.01 -13.78
C ASP A 81 -6.56 3.31 -14.21
N SER A 82 -5.37 3.87 -13.95
CA SER A 82 -4.09 3.18 -14.18
C SER A 82 -3.96 1.88 -13.37
N ILE A 83 -4.42 1.87 -12.12
CA ILE A 83 -4.48 0.66 -11.29
C ILE A 83 -5.42 -0.39 -11.91
N ASN A 84 -6.59 0.00 -12.43
CA ASN A 84 -7.51 -0.90 -13.13
C ASN A 84 -6.98 -1.38 -14.50
N GLU A 85 -6.22 -0.56 -15.21
CA GLU A 85 -5.52 -0.93 -16.45
C GLU A 85 -4.48 -2.02 -16.17
N ALA A 86 -3.59 -1.82 -15.18
CA ALA A 86 -2.59 -2.82 -14.81
C ALA A 86 -3.21 -4.14 -14.31
N ARG A 87 -4.36 -4.07 -13.62
CA ARG A 87 -5.21 -5.24 -13.31
C ARG A 87 -5.65 -5.98 -14.58
N THR A 88 -6.08 -5.24 -15.59
CA THR A 88 -6.59 -5.82 -16.85
C THR A 88 -5.46 -6.45 -17.65
N ASN A 89 -4.33 -5.76 -17.78
CA ASN A 89 -3.11 -6.26 -18.42
C ASN A 89 -2.57 -7.53 -17.74
N PHE A 90 -2.64 -7.60 -16.40
CA PHE A 90 -2.31 -8.82 -15.65
C PHE A 90 -3.24 -9.99 -16.06
N LEU A 91 -4.55 -9.77 -16.11
CA LEU A 91 -5.51 -10.83 -16.43
C LEU A 91 -5.40 -11.29 -17.89
N THR A 92 -5.06 -10.39 -18.82
CA THR A 92 -4.77 -10.70 -20.23
C THR A 92 -3.47 -11.51 -20.35
N SER A 93 -2.38 -11.07 -19.72
CA SER A 93 -1.07 -11.73 -19.80
C SER A 93 -1.01 -13.12 -19.15
N VAL A 94 -1.95 -13.45 -18.24
CA VAL A 94 -2.19 -14.84 -17.80
C VAL A 94 -2.91 -15.69 -18.85
N GLN A 95 -3.81 -15.09 -19.65
CA GLN A 95 -4.62 -15.80 -20.65
C GLN A 95 -3.87 -16.05 -21.96
N ASP A 96 -3.07 -15.09 -22.43
CA ASP A 96 -2.21 -15.25 -23.61
C ASP A 96 -0.87 -15.97 -23.28
N GLY A 97 -0.51 -16.04 -22.00
CA GLY A 97 0.68 -16.73 -21.50
C GLY A 97 1.93 -15.85 -21.37
N THR A 98 1.90 -14.58 -21.76
CA THR A 98 3.09 -13.68 -21.67
C THR A 98 3.59 -13.46 -20.24
N LEU A 99 2.72 -13.52 -19.22
CA LEU A 99 3.14 -13.46 -17.82
C LEU A 99 3.97 -14.68 -17.39
N SER A 100 3.84 -15.81 -18.09
CA SER A 100 4.54 -17.06 -17.79
C SER A 100 6.05 -16.85 -17.74
N ASP A 101 6.62 -16.18 -18.73
CA ASP A 101 8.06 -16.09 -18.90
C ASP A 101 8.68 -15.05 -17.95
N SER A 102 7.96 -13.95 -17.68
CA SER A 102 8.28 -12.98 -16.62
C SER A 102 8.25 -13.55 -15.20
N ALA A 103 7.78 -14.80 -15.02
CA ALA A 103 7.75 -15.51 -13.75
C ALA A 103 8.75 -16.67 -13.67
N ASP A 104 9.58 -16.94 -14.70
CA ASP A 104 10.54 -18.05 -14.62
C ASP A 104 11.66 -17.83 -13.59
N GLY A 105 11.95 -16.57 -13.20
CA GLY A 105 12.90 -16.25 -12.15
C GLY A 105 12.57 -16.91 -10.79
N ILE A 106 11.29 -17.06 -10.48
CA ILE A 106 10.84 -17.76 -9.25
C ILE A 106 10.70 -19.29 -9.41
N LEU A 107 10.86 -19.84 -10.61
CA LEU A 107 10.82 -21.28 -10.88
C LEU A 107 12.21 -21.92 -10.71
N THR A 108 12.76 -21.81 -9.51
CA THR A 108 14.07 -22.40 -9.15
C THR A 108 14.03 -23.93 -9.16
N ASP A 109 15.19 -24.57 -9.27
CA ASP A 109 15.26 -26.04 -9.23
C ASP A 109 14.89 -26.59 -7.84
N GLN A 110 15.11 -25.83 -6.77
CA GLN A 110 14.63 -26.16 -5.44
C GLN A 110 13.09 -26.08 -5.35
N VAL A 111 12.44 -25.06 -5.94
CA VAL A 111 10.97 -25.01 -6.08
C VAL A 111 10.46 -26.24 -6.84
N VAL A 112 11.10 -26.57 -7.97
CA VAL A 112 10.71 -27.74 -8.77
C VAL A 112 10.89 -29.04 -7.97
N ALA A 113 11.96 -29.19 -7.19
CA ALA A 113 12.18 -30.35 -6.33
C ALA A 113 11.10 -30.50 -5.24
N ARG A 114 10.62 -29.40 -4.63
CA ARG A 114 9.51 -29.43 -3.66
C ARG A 114 8.21 -29.95 -4.30
N PHE A 115 7.92 -29.53 -5.53
CA PHE A 115 6.78 -30.03 -6.31
C PHE A 115 6.96 -31.49 -6.75
N GLN A 116 8.14 -31.88 -7.22
CA GLN A 116 8.46 -33.26 -7.60
C GLN A 116 8.36 -34.24 -6.44
N ALA A 117 8.77 -33.84 -5.23
CA ALA A 117 8.56 -34.62 -4.00
C ALA A 117 7.07 -34.84 -3.67
N SER A 118 6.17 -34.00 -4.22
CA SER A 118 4.71 -34.11 -4.13
C SER A 118 4.07 -34.78 -5.36
N GLY A 119 4.87 -35.34 -6.28
CA GLY A 119 4.41 -36.02 -7.50
C GLY A 119 4.12 -35.12 -8.71
N PHE A 120 4.54 -33.85 -8.68
CA PHE A 120 4.27 -32.86 -9.73
C PHE A 120 5.46 -32.59 -10.66
N THR A 121 5.18 -32.06 -11.85
CA THR A 121 6.19 -31.65 -12.83
C THR A 121 6.64 -30.19 -12.64
N ARG A 122 7.70 -29.77 -13.35
CA ARG A 122 8.10 -28.35 -13.46
C ARG A 122 7.00 -27.48 -14.07
N PHE A 123 6.18 -28.03 -14.97
CA PHE A 123 5.04 -27.33 -15.57
C PHE A 123 3.95 -27.07 -14.53
N ASP A 124 3.57 -28.08 -13.74
CA ASP A 124 2.59 -27.94 -12.66
C ASP A 124 3.04 -26.91 -11.62
N ALA A 125 4.34 -26.89 -11.28
CA ALA A 125 4.93 -25.87 -10.41
C ALA A 125 4.78 -24.45 -10.98
N LYS A 126 5.07 -24.25 -12.28
CA LYS A 126 4.88 -22.95 -12.95
C LYS A 126 3.41 -22.52 -12.96
N VAL A 127 2.50 -23.43 -13.28
CA VAL A 127 1.04 -23.20 -13.26
C VAL A 127 0.56 -22.84 -11.85
N ALA A 128 1.06 -23.50 -10.81
CA ALA A 128 0.70 -23.22 -9.42
C ALA A 128 1.20 -21.84 -8.93
N LEU A 129 2.39 -21.40 -9.36
CA LEU A 129 2.90 -20.05 -9.08
C LEU A 129 2.11 -18.98 -9.82
N ILE A 130 1.81 -19.16 -11.11
CA ILE A 130 0.98 -18.23 -11.90
C ILE A 130 -0.45 -18.15 -11.33
N LYS A 131 -1.04 -19.27 -10.88
CA LYS A 131 -2.32 -19.28 -10.17
C LYS A 131 -2.26 -18.43 -8.90
N ALA A 132 -1.21 -18.55 -8.09
CA ALA A 132 -1.06 -17.76 -6.88
C ALA A 132 -0.96 -16.25 -7.18
N LEU A 133 -0.12 -15.85 -8.14
CA LEU A 133 -0.01 -14.44 -8.58
C LEU A 133 -1.36 -13.90 -9.09
N ARG A 134 -2.13 -14.72 -9.82
CA ARG A 134 -3.45 -14.37 -10.36
C ARG A 134 -4.54 -14.27 -9.30
N ASP A 135 -4.64 -15.23 -8.40
CA ASP A 135 -5.67 -15.18 -7.35
C ASP A 135 -5.41 -14.00 -6.39
N PHE A 136 -4.13 -13.63 -6.25
CA PHE A 136 -3.70 -12.45 -5.50
C PHE A 136 -3.99 -11.10 -6.19
N GLN A 137 -4.14 -11.08 -7.51
CA GLN A 137 -4.57 -9.89 -8.27
C GLN A 137 -5.85 -9.30 -7.65
N ALA A 138 -6.81 -10.14 -7.26
CA ALA A 138 -8.04 -9.70 -6.60
C ALA A 138 -7.78 -8.92 -5.30
N VAL A 139 -6.71 -9.23 -4.57
CA VAL A 139 -6.31 -8.54 -3.33
C VAL A 139 -5.60 -7.22 -3.63
N ARG A 140 -4.59 -7.23 -4.52
CA ARG A 140 -3.80 -6.03 -4.84
C ARG A 140 -4.67 -4.89 -5.38
N TYR A 141 -5.71 -5.22 -6.14
CA TYR A 141 -6.53 -4.25 -6.89
C TYR A 141 -7.99 -4.12 -6.41
N SER A 142 -8.30 -4.46 -5.16
CA SER A 142 -9.63 -4.19 -4.57
C SER A 142 -9.72 -2.79 -3.95
N ASP A 143 -10.80 -2.07 -4.21
CA ASP A 143 -11.08 -0.73 -3.71
C ASP A 143 -12.22 -0.68 -2.66
N ASP A 144 -12.67 -1.85 -2.21
CA ASP A 144 -13.71 -2.03 -1.19
C ASP A 144 -13.24 -3.00 -0.09
N THR A 145 -13.53 -2.64 1.16
CA THR A 145 -13.16 -3.37 2.38
C THR A 145 -13.67 -4.82 2.38
N ALA A 146 -14.93 -5.07 2.01
CA ALA A 146 -15.53 -6.40 2.09
C ALA A 146 -15.08 -7.30 0.93
N THR A 147 -14.90 -6.71 -0.25
CA THR A 147 -14.31 -7.36 -1.43
C THR A 147 -12.86 -7.75 -1.17
N LEU A 148 -12.08 -6.90 -0.51
CA LEU A 148 -10.70 -7.16 -0.12
C LEU A 148 -10.59 -8.26 0.94
N GLU A 149 -11.42 -8.24 1.98
CA GLU A 149 -11.51 -9.31 2.98
C GLU A 149 -11.82 -10.66 2.31
N SER A 150 -12.83 -10.67 1.44
CA SER A 150 -13.21 -11.84 0.65
C SER A 150 -12.08 -12.32 -0.26
N ALA A 151 -11.35 -11.41 -0.90
CA ALA A 151 -10.20 -11.74 -1.75
C ALA A 151 -9.05 -12.36 -0.95
N LEU A 152 -8.75 -11.86 0.26
CA LEU A 152 -7.74 -12.42 1.16
C LEU A 152 -8.10 -13.83 1.64
N VAL A 153 -9.37 -14.06 2.00
CA VAL A 153 -9.88 -15.39 2.39
C VAL A 153 -9.83 -16.37 1.22
N ASN A 154 -10.33 -15.97 0.05
CA ASN A 154 -10.31 -16.78 -1.16
C ASN A 154 -8.87 -17.12 -1.56
N PHE A 155 -7.97 -16.12 -1.60
CA PHE A 155 -6.55 -16.32 -1.91
C PHE A 155 -5.91 -17.39 -1.02
N LYS A 156 -6.15 -17.31 0.30
CA LYS A 156 -5.62 -18.26 1.30
C LYS A 156 -6.10 -19.69 1.06
N ILE A 157 -7.38 -19.88 0.76
CA ILE A 157 -7.98 -21.20 0.50
C ILE A 157 -7.47 -21.75 -0.84
N GLU A 158 -7.58 -20.95 -1.90
CA GLU A 158 -7.28 -21.34 -3.28
C GLU A 158 -5.81 -21.69 -3.54
N ASN A 159 -4.90 -21.24 -2.67
CA ASN A 159 -3.46 -21.45 -2.82
C ASN A 159 -2.85 -22.26 -1.67
N GLU A 160 -3.66 -22.84 -0.77
CA GLU A 160 -3.24 -23.68 0.36
C GLU A 160 -2.15 -24.68 -0.04
N ARG A 161 -2.40 -25.47 -1.09
CA ARG A 161 -1.55 -26.60 -1.46
C ARG A 161 -0.20 -26.13 -1.99
N THR A 162 -0.20 -25.19 -2.94
CA THR A 162 0.98 -24.47 -3.45
C THR A 162 1.85 -24.01 -2.28
N ILE A 163 1.21 -23.35 -1.32
CA ILE A 163 1.82 -22.76 -0.14
C ILE A 163 2.46 -23.81 0.80
N ARG A 164 1.79 -24.93 1.09
CA ARG A 164 2.33 -26.04 1.91
C ARG A 164 3.50 -26.75 1.23
N THR A 165 3.37 -27.09 -0.05
CA THR A 165 4.43 -27.72 -0.85
C THR A 165 5.73 -26.92 -0.76
N LEU A 166 5.60 -25.59 -0.73
CA LEU A 166 6.70 -24.65 -0.88
C LEU A 166 7.42 -24.28 0.43
N PHE A 167 6.71 -23.96 1.53
CA PHE A 167 7.34 -23.63 2.83
C PHE A 167 7.18 -24.69 3.93
N GLY A 168 6.41 -25.77 3.71
CA GLY A 168 6.11 -26.80 4.70
C GLY A 168 4.88 -26.53 5.58
N ASP A 169 4.41 -27.58 6.26
CA ASP A 169 3.23 -27.54 7.14
C ASP A 169 3.47 -26.82 8.48
N ASP A 170 4.73 -26.55 8.84
CA ASP A 170 5.11 -25.83 10.05
C ASP A 170 4.90 -24.31 9.93
N PHE A 171 4.84 -23.79 8.69
CA PHE A 171 4.70 -22.36 8.42
C PHE A 171 3.29 -21.85 8.75
N LYS A 172 3.24 -20.68 9.39
CA LYS A 172 2.01 -20.00 9.84
C LYS A 172 1.79 -18.70 9.07
N VAL A 173 0.59 -18.45 8.55
CA VAL A 173 0.25 -17.19 7.86
C VAL A 173 0.45 -15.97 8.73
N GLU A 174 0.22 -16.13 10.02
CA GLU A 174 0.34 -15.06 11.01
C GLU A 174 1.79 -14.56 11.12
N LEU A 175 2.78 -15.37 10.69
CA LEU A 175 4.17 -14.95 10.49
C LEU A 175 4.35 -14.16 9.19
N PHE A 176 3.70 -14.56 8.08
CA PHE A 176 3.71 -13.78 6.83
C PHE A 176 3.08 -12.40 7.13
N TYR A 177 1.85 -12.36 7.66
CA TYR A 177 1.21 -11.10 8.05
C TYR A 177 2.05 -10.25 9.04
N GLY A 178 2.71 -10.85 10.03
CA GLY A 178 3.62 -10.14 10.92
C GLY A 178 4.84 -9.54 10.20
N PHE A 179 5.40 -10.23 9.22
CA PHE A 179 6.52 -9.77 8.38
C PHE A 179 6.11 -8.56 7.52
N MET A 180 4.89 -8.51 6.98
CA MET A 180 4.39 -7.33 6.26
C MET A 180 4.34 -6.10 7.15
N MET A 181 3.62 -6.19 8.27
CA MET A 181 3.45 -5.05 9.17
C MET A 181 4.80 -4.53 9.67
N ALA A 182 5.76 -5.42 9.96
CA ALA A 182 7.09 -5.03 10.39
C ALA A 182 7.94 -4.42 9.26
N THR A 183 7.90 -4.99 8.05
CA THR A 183 8.61 -4.41 6.89
C THR A 183 8.02 -3.06 6.51
N GLN A 184 6.71 -2.91 6.64
CA GLN A 184 6.00 -1.66 6.47
C GLN A 184 6.42 -0.64 7.55
N ASP A 185 6.46 -1.01 8.83
CA ASP A 185 7.01 -0.19 9.92
C ASP A 185 8.48 0.22 9.68
N GLU A 186 9.28 -0.61 9.03
CA GLU A 186 10.69 -0.33 8.70
C GLU A 186 10.82 0.61 7.50
N LEU A 187 10.04 0.37 6.46
CA LEU A 187 9.95 1.20 5.25
C LEU A 187 9.49 2.62 5.57
N GLN A 188 8.61 2.74 6.57
CA GLN A 188 8.27 3.98 7.25
C GLN A 188 9.50 4.76 7.73
N LYS A 189 10.45 4.09 8.39
CA LYS A 189 11.64 4.71 8.97
C LYS A 189 12.58 5.19 7.87
N GLU A 190 12.72 4.43 6.78
CA GLU A 190 13.55 4.81 5.65
C GLU A 190 13.00 6.05 4.92
N ILE A 191 11.69 6.12 4.66
CA ILE A 191 11.07 7.34 4.11
C ILE A 191 11.17 8.51 5.10
N LYS A 192 10.90 8.30 6.41
CA LYS A 192 11.06 9.35 7.44
C LYS A 192 12.51 9.86 7.51
N LYS A 193 13.49 8.97 7.36
CA LYS A 193 14.94 9.27 7.32
C LYS A 193 15.31 10.13 6.11
N GLU A 194 14.87 9.76 4.91
CA GLU A 194 15.18 10.54 3.70
C GLU A 194 14.41 11.87 3.64
N ILE A 195 13.14 11.94 4.07
CA ILE A 195 12.41 13.22 4.22
C ILE A 195 13.08 14.12 5.26
N LYS A 196 13.53 13.59 6.40
CA LYS A 196 14.23 14.36 7.44
C LYS A 196 15.59 14.89 6.97
N LYS A 197 16.28 14.14 6.10
CA LYS A 197 17.56 14.50 5.46
C LYS A 197 17.37 15.52 4.34
N ASN A 198 16.29 15.41 3.56
CA ASN A 198 15.92 16.38 2.54
C ASN A 198 14.38 16.49 2.40
N PRO A 199 13.73 17.48 3.04
CA PRO A 199 12.28 17.67 2.94
C PRO A 199 11.75 17.94 1.52
N SER A 200 12.61 18.38 0.59
CA SER A 200 12.24 18.58 -0.82
C SER A 200 12.13 17.27 -1.62
N VAL A 201 12.56 16.12 -1.09
CA VAL A 201 12.47 14.82 -1.79
C VAL A 201 11.03 14.49 -2.21
N ILE A 202 10.04 14.92 -1.43
CA ILE A 202 8.60 14.75 -1.72
C ILE A 202 8.22 15.48 -3.03
N LEU A 203 8.73 16.69 -3.23
CA LEU A 203 8.47 17.51 -4.42
C LEU A 203 9.26 17.01 -5.64
N GLY A 204 10.43 16.41 -5.41
CA GLY A 204 11.16 15.63 -6.41
C GLY A 204 10.30 14.45 -6.90
N LEU A 205 9.84 13.60 -5.98
CA LEU A 205 9.04 12.41 -6.27
C LEU A 205 7.73 12.72 -7.00
N VAL A 206 6.95 13.73 -6.58
CA VAL A 206 5.74 14.15 -7.32
C VAL A 206 6.04 14.43 -8.79
N GLY A 207 7.17 15.10 -9.03
CA GLY A 207 7.56 15.68 -10.32
C GLY A 207 8.60 14.90 -11.11
N SER A 208 8.91 13.68 -10.69
CA SER A 208 9.81 12.75 -11.38
C SER A 208 9.05 11.90 -12.40
N SER A 209 9.78 11.22 -13.27
CA SER A 209 9.21 10.18 -14.12
C SER A 209 8.69 9.01 -13.28
N ASN A 210 7.68 8.30 -13.80
CA ASN A 210 7.10 7.12 -13.14
C ASN A 210 8.18 6.06 -12.80
N THR A 211 9.23 5.95 -13.63
CA THR A 211 10.38 5.06 -13.41
C THR A 211 11.27 5.49 -12.25
N GLU A 212 11.65 6.77 -12.14
CA GLU A 212 12.43 7.27 -10.99
C GLU A 212 11.67 7.12 -9.66
N ILE A 213 10.35 7.33 -9.70
CA ILE A 213 9.44 7.12 -8.55
C ILE A 213 9.45 5.65 -8.15
N LYS A 214 9.21 4.74 -9.10
CA LYS A 214 9.28 3.28 -8.93
C LYS A 214 10.61 2.86 -8.33
N ASP A 215 11.73 3.23 -8.95
CA ASP A 215 13.05 2.77 -8.54
C ASP A 215 13.41 3.28 -7.14
N THR A 216 13.05 4.52 -6.80
CA THR A 216 13.23 5.04 -5.43
C THR A 216 12.42 4.23 -4.41
N PHE A 217 11.14 3.94 -4.71
CA PHE A 217 10.29 3.13 -3.84
C PHE A 217 10.77 1.68 -3.71
N VAL A 218 11.27 1.08 -4.80
CA VAL A 218 11.79 -0.29 -4.82
C VAL A 218 13.06 -0.42 -3.98
N GLU A 219 14.01 0.51 -4.07
CA GLU A 219 15.24 0.46 -3.25
C GLU A 219 14.97 0.72 -1.76
N TRP A 220 14.01 1.59 -1.42
CA TRP A 220 13.54 1.73 -0.04
C TRP A 220 12.86 0.44 0.48
N LEU A 221 11.96 -0.14 -0.31
CA LEU A 221 11.27 -1.40 0.00
C LEU A 221 12.25 -2.57 0.19
N LYS A 222 13.22 -2.70 -0.71
CA LYS A 222 14.33 -3.67 -0.63
C LYS A 222 15.13 -3.50 0.66
N THR A 223 15.50 -2.26 1.01
CA THR A 223 16.19 -1.93 2.27
C THR A 223 15.37 -2.38 3.49
N ALA A 224 14.08 -2.07 3.53
CA ALA A 224 13.19 -2.45 4.61
C ALA A 224 13.03 -3.97 4.75
N LEU A 225 12.90 -4.70 3.64
CA LEU A 225 12.80 -6.16 3.62
C LEU A 225 14.06 -6.81 4.21
N HIS A 226 15.25 -6.33 3.81
CA HIS A 226 16.52 -6.83 4.35
C HIS A 226 16.66 -6.54 5.85
N ASN A 227 16.35 -5.31 6.30
CA ASN A 227 16.37 -4.93 7.72
C ASN A 227 15.43 -5.80 8.57
N VAL A 228 14.27 -6.21 8.04
CA VAL A 228 13.28 -7.05 8.75
C VAL A 228 13.53 -8.55 8.58
N ALA A 229 14.36 -8.95 7.61
CA ALA A 229 14.85 -10.33 7.46
C ALA A 229 16.19 -10.59 8.20
N ASP A 230 16.84 -9.53 8.72
CA ASP A 230 18.16 -9.60 9.35
C ASP A 230 18.21 -10.51 10.60
N PRO A 231 19.10 -11.54 10.63
CA PRO A 231 19.28 -12.42 11.79
C PRO A 231 19.71 -11.72 13.09
N GLN A 232 20.34 -10.55 13.01
CA GLN A 232 20.78 -9.80 14.20
C GLN A 232 19.65 -8.99 14.84
N ASN A 233 18.67 -8.55 14.05
CA ASN A 233 17.72 -7.51 14.43
C ASN A 233 16.24 -7.97 14.45
N SER A 234 15.91 -9.14 13.88
CA SER A 234 14.51 -9.50 13.64
C SER A 234 14.12 -10.95 13.96
N LYS A 235 13.01 -11.09 14.69
CA LYS A 235 12.27 -12.36 14.87
C LYS A 235 11.72 -12.95 13.57
N TYR A 236 11.75 -12.18 12.48
CA TYR A 236 11.29 -12.61 11.15
C TYR A 236 12.44 -13.12 10.27
N HIS A 237 13.67 -13.29 10.76
CA HIS A 237 14.75 -13.94 9.99
C HIS A 237 14.40 -15.36 9.47
N VAL A 238 13.41 -16.03 10.08
CA VAL A 238 12.82 -17.26 9.54
C VAL A 238 12.33 -17.13 8.09
N PHE A 239 12.03 -15.91 7.61
CA PHE A 239 11.70 -15.64 6.21
C PHE A 239 12.87 -15.83 5.26
N ASP A 240 14.03 -15.26 5.58
CA ASP A 240 15.25 -15.42 4.79
C ASP A 240 15.65 -16.90 4.68
N GLN A 241 15.63 -17.59 5.83
CA GLN A 241 15.91 -19.04 5.90
C GLN A 241 14.94 -19.84 5.03
N LYS A 242 13.62 -19.62 5.18
CA LYS A 242 12.59 -20.33 4.42
C LYS A 242 12.68 -20.03 2.92
N LEU A 243 13.10 -18.82 2.52
CA LEU A 243 13.34 -18.46 1.12
C LEU A 243 14.58 -19.16 0.55
N ALA A 244 15.70 -19.15 1.27
CA ALA A 244 16.90 -19.89 0.87
C ALA A 244 16.63 -21.40 0.73
N ASP A 245 15.75 -21.95 1.58
CA ASP A 245 15.24 -23.32 1.55
C ASP A 245 14.56 -23.73 0.22
N ILE A 246 14.20 -22.75 -0.63
CA ILE A 246 13.70 -22.95 -1.99
C ILE A 246 14.48 -22.14 -3.05
N GLY A 247 15.70 -21.69 -2.73
CA GLY A 247 16.56 -20.94 -3.66
C GLY A 247 16.07 -19.52 -3.98
N TRP A 248 15.10 -18.99 -3.23
CA TRP A 248 14.65 -17.60 -3.33
C TRP A 248 15.46 -16.71 -2.36
N ASN A 249 15.47 -15.42 -2.63
CA ASN A 249 15.88 -14.37 -1.71
C ASN A 249 15.08 -13.08 -2.05
N ILE A 250 15.24 -12.03 -1.24
CA ILE A 250 14.53 -10.75 -1.45
C ILE A 250 14.81 -10.17 -2.84
N ASP A 251 16.07 -10.18 -3.29
CA ASP A 251 16.50 -9.56 -4.54
C ASP A 251 15.91 -10.25 -5.78
N LEU A 252 15.90 -11.59 -5.81
CA LEU A 252 15.27 -12.39 -6.87
C LEU A 252 13.78 -12.02 -7.04
N LEU A 253 13.12 -11.74 -5.92
CA LEU A 253 11.71 -11.38 -5.87
C LEU A 253 11.48 -9.92 -6.28
N VAL A 254 12.42 -9.00 -5.98
CA VAL A 254 12.43 -7.62 -6.53
C VAL A 254 12.53 -7.67 -8.05
N ASP A 255 13.45 -8.47 -8.57
CA ASP A 255 13.72 -8.53 -10.00
C ASP A 255 12.58 -9.23 -10.77
N THR A 256 11.99 -10.28 -10.19
CA THR A 256 10.76 -10.89 -10.71
C THR A 256 9.58 -9.92 -10.66
N GLN A 257 9.47 -9.10 -9.61
CA GLN A 257 8.48 -8.02 -9.54
C GLN A 257 8.66 -7.01 -10.68
N ARG A 258 9.90 -6.56 -10.93
CA ARG A 258 10.23 -5.63 -12.02
C ARG A 258 9.89 -6.25 -13.39
N GLN A 259 10.18 -7.53 -13.61
CA GLN A 259 9.87 -8.27 -14.84
C GLN A 259 8.35 -8.40 -15.08
N ILE A 260 7.57 -8.72 -14.05
CA ILE A 260 6.10 -8.74 -14.11
C ILE A 260 5.55 -7.33 -14.36
N GLY A 261 6.09 -6.33 -13.66
CA GLY A 261 5.71 -4.92 -13.81
C GLY A 261 5.88 -4.42 -15.24
N ALA A 262 6.96 -4.79 -15.92
CA ALA A 262 7.19 -4.42 -17.32
C ALA A 262 6.16 -4.97 -18.32
N VAL A 263 5.44 -6.05 -17.97
CA VAL A 263 4.33 -6.60 -18.79
C VAL A 263 3.00 -5.95 -18.45
N ILE A 264 2.70 -5.75 -17.15
CA ILE A 264 1.35 -5.34 -16.72
C ILE A 264 1.19 -3.82 -16.58
N ASP A 265 2.25 -3.11 -16.24
CA ASP A 265 2.31 -1.66 -16.03
C ASP A 265 3.54 -1.07 -16.77
N PRO A 266 3.60 -1.17 -18.11
CA PRO A 266 4.78 -0.77 -18.90
C PRO A 266 5.09 0.74 -18.83
N SER A 267 4.16 1.55 -18.33
CA SER A 267 4.34 2.98 -18.07
C SER A 267 4.68 3.29 -16.59
N ASN A 268 4.73 2.28 -15.72
CA ASN A 268 4.88 2.39 -14.26
C ASN A 268 3.82 3.31 -13.60
N ALA A 269 2.66 3.49 -14.22
CA ALA A 269 1.62 4.42 -13.79
C ALA A 269 0.81 3.89 -12.60
N ALA A 270 0.52 2.59 -12.56
CA ALA A 270 -0.14 1.96 -11.40
C ALA A 270 0.80 1.91 -10.18
N GLU A 271 2.10 1.72 -10.40
CA GLU A 271 3.11 1.77 -9.35
C GLU A 271 3.35 3.20 -8.85
N LYS A 272 3.38 4.22 -9.74
CA LYS A 272 3.33 5.64 -9.33
C LYS A 272 2.08 5.93 -8.51
N ALA A 273 0.90 5.48 -8.93
CA ALA A 273 -0.36 5.71 -8.23
C ALA A 273 -0.32 5.17 -6.78
N VAL A 274 0.15 3.94 -6.58
CA VAL A 274 0.38 3.37 -5.24
C VAL A 274 1.38 4.22 -4.46
N GLY A 275 2.58 4.47 -5.01
CA GLY A 275 3.62 5.29 -4.38
C GLY A 275 3.18 6.71 -4.01
N MET A 276 2.32 7.33 -4.81
CA MET A 276 1.76 8.64 -4.52
C MET A 276 0.72 8.58 -3.41
N SER A 277 -0.28 7.69 -3.49
CA SER A 277 -1.31 7.55 -2.43
C SER A 277 -0.71 7.29 -1.05
N ILE A 278 0.40 6.53 -1.00
CA ILE A 278 1.30 6.39 0.15
C ILE A 278 1.76 7.76 0.66
N ILE A 279 2.50 8.53 -0.15
CA ILE A 279 3.02 9.86 0.23
C ILE A 279 1.89 10.76 0.76
N ARG A 280 0.76 10.81 0.04
CA ARG A 280 -0.39 11.64 0.42
C ARG A 280 -0.95 11.27 1.79
N SER A 281 -1.02 9.96 2.10
CA SER A 281 -1.49 9.49 3.42
C SER A 281 -0.61 9.93 4.59
N GLN A 282 0.66 10.27 4.33
CA GLN A 282 1.60 10.75 5.34
C GLN A 282 1.62 12.27 5.50
N ILE A 283 0.91 13.03 4.65
CA ILE A 283 0.83 14.49 4.77
C ILE A 283 -0.41 14.86 5.57
N GLN A 284 -0.20 15.69 6.59
CA GLN A 284 -1.26 16.35 7.35
C GLN A 284 -1.20 17.86 7.10
N TYR A 285 -2.35 18.52 7.19
CA TYR A 285 -2.41 19.98 7.19
C TYR A 285 -3.10 20.48 8.45
N LYS A 286 -2.72 21.69 8.85
CA LYS A 286 -3.28 22.39 10.01
C LYS A 286 -3.97 23.65 9.51
N ILE A 287 -5.24 23.83 9.90
CA ILE A 287 -5.99 25.08 9.68
C ILE A 287 -6.14 25.76 11.04
N ASN A 288 -5.52 26.93 11.16
CA ASN A 288 -5.43 27.72 12.40
C ASN A 288 -4.96 26.91 13.63
N GLY A 289 -4.04 25.97 13.42
CA GLY A 289 -3.47 25.10 14.47
C GLY A 289 -4.15 23.72 14.60
N THR A 290 -5.44 23.61 14.27
CA THR A 290 -6.18 22.33 14.29
C THR A 290 -5.72 21.42 13.16
N ILE A 291 -5.38 20.17 13.46
CA ILE A 291 -4.98 19.14 12.48
C ILE A 291 -6.21 18.60 11.75
N TYR A 292 -6.08 18.37 10.44
CA TYR A 292 -7.08 17.70 9.61
C TYR A 292 -6.43 16.62 8.75
N ASP A 293 -7.18 15.58 8.43
CA ASP A 293 -6.81 14.57 7.45
C ASP A 293 -7.38 14.95 6.05
N PRO A 294 -6.64 14.77 4.94
CA PRO A 294 -7.12 15.09 3.59
C PRO A 294 -8.41 14.38 3.17
N LEU A 295 -8.66 13.17 3.70
CA LEU A 295 -9.88 12.42 3.39
C LEU A 295 -11.13 12.95 4.12
N THR A 296 -10.96 13.78 5.15
CA THR A 296 -12.08 14.33 5.94
C THR A 296 -12.48 15.71 5.42
N PRO A 297 -13.75 15.92 4.98
CA PRO A 297 -14.20 17.23 4.52
C PRO A 297 -14.08 18.33 5.58
N VAL A 298 -13.28 19.36 5.27
CA VAL A 298 -13.11 20.56 6.11
C VAL A 298 -14.42 21.34 6.13
N LYS A 299 -14.92 21.69 7.33
CA LYS A 299 -16.10 22.55 7.49
C LYS A 299 -15.66 23.96 7.86
N LEU A 300 -15.78 24.88 6.91
CA LEU A 300 -15.60 26.31 7.15
C LEU A 300 -16.96 26.99 7.36
N LYS A 301 -16.96 28.08 8.13
CA LYS A 301 -18.08 29.02 8.22
C LYS A 301 -17.88 30.11 7.18
N LYS A 302 -18.97 30.71 6.68
CA LYS A 302 -18.89 31.90 5.80
C LYS A 302 -18.14 33.12 6.40
N SER A 303 -17.87 33.14 7.70
CA SER A 303 -17.03 34.14 8.39
C SER A 303 -15.51 33.93 8.22
N ASP A 304 -15.09 32.74 7.79
CA ASP A 304 -13.71 32.28 7.99
C ASP A 304 -12.79 32.80 6.89
N ASN A 305 -12.02 33.84 7.22
CA ASN A 305 -11.16 34.58 6.29
C ASN A 305 -9.68 34.50 6.72
N LYS A 306 -8.80 34.17 5.77
CA LYS A 306 -7.35 33.96 5.96
C LYS A 306 -7.00 33.07 7.17
N LEU A 307 -7.68 31.94 7.34
CA LEU A 307 -7.26 30.95 8.33
C LEU A 307 -5.88 30.41 7.93
N LYS A 308 -4.89 30.50 8.83
CA LYS A 308 -3.52 30.06 8.55
C LYS A 308 -3.51 28.58 8.16
N LEU A 309 -2.94 28.27 7.01
CA LEU A 309 -2.74 26.91 6.49
C LEU A 309 -1.27 26.53 6.67
N VAL A 310 -1.01 25.31 7.14
CA VAL A 310 0.36 24.77 7.28
C VAL A 310 0.35 23.30 6.89
N PHE A 311 1.25 22.89 6.00
CA PHE A 311 1.44 21.49 5.60
C PHE A 311 2.66 20.91 6.30
N SER A 312 2.58 19.65 6.71
CA SER A 312 3.66 18.92 7.38
C SER A 312 3.50 17.42 7.14
N VAL A 313 4.60 16.67 7.22
CA VAL A 313 4.55 15.21 7.24
C VAL A 313 4.24 14.75 8.67
N LYS A 314 3.29 13.81 8.83
CA LYS A 314 2.89 13.27 10.15
C LYS A 314 4.12 12.65 10.84
N GLY A 315 4.33 12.90 12.13
CA GLY A 315 5.53 12.42 12.86
C GLY A 315 6.88 13.01 12.46
N ILE A 316 6.94 14.02 11.57
CA ILE A 316 8.18 14.75 11.25
C ILE A 316 8.00 16.22 11.60
N ASP A 317 8.84 16.73 12.51
CA ASP A 317 9.03 18.17 12.63
C ASP A 317 9.84 18.68 11.44
N THR A 318 9.14 19.31 10.48
CA THR A 318 9.75 19.97 9.32
C THR A 318 10.26 21.38 9.65
N GLY A 319 10.13 21.83 10.90
CA GLY A 319 10.60 23.13 11.38
C GLY A 319 10.01 24.30 10.60
N ALA A 320 10.88 25.13 10.03
CA ALA A 320 10.48 26.28 9.22
C ALA A 320 10.16 25.94 7.75
N PHE A 321 10.26 24.67 7.32
CA PHE A 321 10.04 24.26 5.93
C PHE A 321 8.54 24.32 5.56
N ASN A 322 8.13 25.41 4.91
CA ASN A 322 6.75 25.62 4.46
C ASN A 322 6.45 24.82 3.19
N LEU A 323 6.10 23.54 3.34
CA LEU A 323 5.69 22.68 2.22
C LEU A 323 4.52 23.27 1.40
N ALA A 324 3.60 24.01 2.03
CA ALA A 324 2.45 24.63 1.34
C ALA A 324 2.86 25.75 0.36
N GLY A 325 3.94 26.48 0.65
CA GLY A 325 4.50 27.52 -0.21
C GLY A 325 5.41 27.00 -1.33
N LEU A 326 5.55 25.67 -1.45
CA LEU A 326 6.28 25.00 -2.54
C LEU A 326 5.32 24.25 -3.48
N LEU A 327 4.01 24.51 -3.35
CA LEU A 327 2.93 23.93 -4.12
C LEU A 327 2.13 25.03 -4.82
N ALA A 328 1.60 24.71 -6.00
CA ALA A 328 0.58 25.50 -6.67
C ALA A 328 -0.82 25.02 -6.24
N TRP A 329 -1.82 25.90 -6.40
CA TRP A 329 -3.13 25.74 -5.77
C TRP A 329 -4.26 25.95 -6.76
N LYS A 330 -5.09 24.90 -6.94
CA LYS A 330 -6.34 24.95 -7.71
C LYS A 330 -7.52 24.87 -6.74
N THR A 331 -8.57 25.63 -7.00
CA THR A 331 -9.91 25.39 -6.43
C THR A 331 -10.88 25.16 -7.58
N ASP A 332 -11.73 24.14 -7.47
CA ASP A 332 -12.75 23.85 -8.49
C ASP A 332 -13.90 24.86 -8.46
N ASN A 333 -14.12 25.54 -7.33
CA ASN A 333 -15.10 26.61 -7.19
C ASN A 333 -14.65 27.68 -6.18
N SER A 334 -14.02 28.74 -6.70
CA SER A 334 -13.54 29.89 -5.93
C SER A 334 -14.64 30.71 -5.24
N ALA A 335 -15.90 30.59 -5.67
CA ALA A 335 -17.03 31.21 -4.99
C ALA A 335 -17.41 30.47 -3.69
N ILE A 336 -17.01 29.22 -3.54
CA ILE A 336 -17.20 28.42 -2.32
C ILE A 336 -15.98 28.52 -1.40
N ALA A 337 -14.77 28.23 -1.89
CA ALA A 337 -13.54 28.38 -1.08
C ALA A 337 -12.28 28.60 -1.94
N THR A 338 -11.26 29.23 -1.34
CA THR A 338 -9.96 29.52 -1.99
C THR A 338 -8.82 29.37 -0.99
N VAL A 339 -7.65 28.99 -1.49
CA VAL A 339 -6.35 29.12 -0.80
C VAL A 339 -5.58 30.28 -1.44
N ALA A 340 -4.71 30.94 -0.66
CA ALA A 340 -3.80 31.97 -1.16
C ALA A 340 -2.73 31.37 -2.10
N GLU A 341 -2.24 32.16 -3.06
CA GLU A 341 -1.27 31.69 -4.08
C GLU A 341 0.03 31.12 -3.47
N ASP A 342 0.42 31.61 -2.28
CA ASP A 342 1.58 31.17 -1.49
C ASP A 342 1.29 29.99 -0.54
N GLY A 343 0.10 29.40 -0.60
CA GLY A 343 -0.36 28.33 0.28
C GLY A 343 -0.53 28.72 1.76
N SER A 344 -0.34 29.99 2.13
CA SER A 344 -0.25 30.44 3.54
C SER A 344 -1.57 30.39 4.31
N SER A 345 -2.70 30.44 3.60
CA SER A 345 -4.02 30.56 4.23
C SER A 345 -5.16 30.10 3.33
N ILE A 346 -6.23 29.63 3.97
CA ILE A 346 -7.51 29.26 3.35
C ILE A 346 -8.61 30.24 3.78
N LYS A 347 -9.57 30.52 2.91
CA LYS A 347 -10.78 31.31 3.22
C LYS A 347 -12.03 30.71 2.60
N ALA A 348 -13.15 30.88 3.31
CA ALA A 348 -14.48 30.69 2.74
C ALA A 348 -14.77 31.78 1.68
N GLY A 349 -15.57 31.42 0.69
CA GLY A 349 -16.08 32.30 -0.35
C GLY A 349 -17.44 32.92 0.01
N THR A 350 -18.10 33.48 -1.00
CA THR A 350 -19.41 34.14 -0.84
C THR A 350 -20.59 33.16 -0.86
N THR A 351 -20.40 31.95 -1.39
CA THR A 351 -21.45 30.96 -1.66
C THR A 351 -21.30 29.73 -0.75
N LYS A 352 -22.43 29.17 -0.28
CA LYS A 352 -22.45 27.91 0.48
C LYS A 352 -22.37 26.71 -0.46
N GLY A 353 -21.80 25.61 0.00
CA GLY A 353 -21.71 24.36 -0.76
C GLY A 353 -20.41 23.60 -0.52
N THR A 354 -20.09 22.68 -1.42
CA THR A 354 -18.87 21.87 -1.39
C THR A 354 -17.99 22.21 -2.60
N THR A 355 -16.68 22.33 -2.38
CA THR A 355 -15.66 22.42 -3.44
C THR A 355 -14.47 21.53 -3.11
N VAL A 356 -13.65 21.23 -4.10
CA VAL A 356 -12.33 20.62 -3.91
C VAL A 356 -11.26 21.71 -4.07
N ILE A 357 -10.21 21.61 -3.26
CA ILE A 357 -8.96 22.36 -3.41
C ILE A 357 -7.82 21.35 -3.59
N THR A 358 -7.07 21.46 -4.68
CA THR A 358 -5.93 20.59 -5.01
C THR A 358 -4.64 21.37 -4.88
N ALA A 359 -3.70 20.80 -4.14
CA ALA A 359 -2.31 21.24 -4.03
C ALA A 359 -1.43 20.35 -4.93
N TYR A 360 -0.66 20.96 -5.82
CA TYR A 360 0.12 20.25 -6.86
C TYR A 360 1.48 20.92 -7.10
N ARG A 361 2.34 20.30 -7.93
CA ARG A 361 3.68 20.83 -8.24
C ARG A 361 3.62 22.23 -8.87
N ILE A 362 4.44 23.17 -8.37
CA ILE A 362 4.63 24.49 -9.00
C ILE A 362 5.14 24.33 -10.45
N ASN A 363 4.68 25.22 -11.34
CA ASN A 363 5.00 25.31 -12.77
C ASN A 363 4.51 24.16 -13.67
N ASP A 364 3.68 23.24 -13.17
CA ASP A 364 3.04 22.21 -14.01
C ASP A 364 1.61 22.61 -14.42
N SER A 365 1.16 22.13 -15.60
CA SER A 365 -0.21 22.28 -16.10
C SER A 365 -1.06 21.03 -15.90
N GLN A 366 -0.44 19.87 -15.68
CA GLN A 366 -1.09 18.58 -15.45
C GLN A 366 -1.40 18.40 -13.95
N VAL A 367 -2.35 19.21 -13.46
CA VAL A 367 -2.72 19.31 -12.04
C VAL A 367 -3.01 17.95 -11.38
N GLU A 368 -3.70 17.04 -12.07
CA GLU A 368 -4.10 15.74 -11.49
C GLU A 368 -2.95 14.72 -11.49
N MET A 369 -2.08 14.72 -12.51
CA MET A 369 -0.90 13.83 -12.57
C MET A 369 0.24 14.27 -11.62
N ASN A 370 0.17 15.50 -11.11
CA ASN A 370 1.11 16.11 -10.16
C ASN A 370 0.43 16.49 -8.82
N GLU A 371 -0.75 15.93 -8.53
CA GLU A 371 -1.48 16.19 -7.28
C GLU A 371 -0.69 15.65 -6.08
N LEU A 372 -0.40 16.50 -5.10
CA LEU A 372 0.18 16.09 -3.82
C LEU A 372 -0.88 16.00 -2.70
N ILE A 373 -1.92 16.84 -2.72
CA ILE A 373 -3.06 16.71 -1.80
C ILE A 373 -4.35 17.19 -2.48
N ARG A 374 -5.46 16.54 -2.12
CA ARG A 374 -6.83 16.93 -2.43
C ARG A 374 -7.56 17.19 -1.12
N ILE A 375 -8.19 18.35 -0.97
CA ILE A 375 -8.98 18.72 0.22
C ILE A 375 -10.42 19.00 -0.21
N THR A 376 -11.37 18.24 0.33
CA THR A 376 -12.80 18.58 0.22
C THR A 376 -13.14 19.66 1.24
N VAL A 377 -13.72 20.78 0.79
CA VAL A 377 -14.09 21.92 1.63
C VAL A 377 -15.59 22.18 1.53
N VAL A 378 -16.27 22.22 2.67
CA VAL A 378 -17.70 22.51 2.81
C VAL A 378 -17.89 23.83 3.54
N VAL A 379 -18.61 24.78 2.92
CA VAL A 379 -18.92 26.10 3.48
C VAL A 379 -20.40 26.19 3.84
N ASN A 380 -20.65 26.51 5.11
CA ASN A 380 -21.98 26.57 5.73
C ASN A 380 -22.39 27.98 6.16
#